data_AF-A0A849U7F7-F1
#
_entry.id   AF-A0A849U7F7-F1
#
_cell.length_a   1.000
_cell.length_b   1.000
_cell.length_c   1.000
_cell.angle_alpha   90.00
_cell.angle_beta   90.00
_cell.angle_gamma   90.00
#
_symmetry.space_group_name_H-M   'P 1'
#
loop_
_entity.id
_entity.type
_entity.pdbx_description
1 polymer ?
#
loop_
_entity_poly.entity_id
_entity_poly.type
_entity_poly.pdbx_seq_one_letter_code
_entity_poly.pdbx_strand_id
1 'polypeptide(L)'
;MIEMDDGKYKNISQCLDGYWEKPWTELPEEQRQAWHLALGPIRGDDDKDGKEWDGRDAKAIIAANYDAVHEPAFTSARLVGWYDFTIDAKTWFDMENIKPKEAAMLMCQISPLDDVDPELIFVDDDKTSPDRYRLLLRVFEDKLSVPPEPRTLKQWRSIAQERGLRYHSWIDEYLQAIGITDDTASDLTATTEAAPELGTKTLNSSKIADIVDDEQDKTLADLFDPVTKESLEKMFPANGKWTTWAEHARANGLIEARKQRRLFNPYLAALWFLQRGVDDWDLARCNQVLAKNLPERSKDEAYK
;
A
#
# COMPACT_ATOMS: atom_id res chain seq x y z
N MET A 1 26.52 -6.44 -12.84
CA MET A 1 25.36 -6.08 -11.99
C MET A 1 25.97 -5.61 -10.69
N ILE A 2 25.95 -4.31 -10.42
CA ILE A 2 26.48 -3.76 -9.18
C ILE A 2 25.31 -3.85 -8.19
N GLU A 3 25.43 -4.67 -7.14
CA GLU A 3 24.51 -4.61 -6.01
C GLU A 3 24.67 -3.23 -5.37
N MET A 4 23.65 -2.39 -5.54
CA MET A 4 23.63 -1.08 -4.91
C MET A 4 23.03 -1.22 -3.52
N ASP A 5 23.75 -0.68 -2.54
CA ASP A 5 23.32 -0.58 -1.16
C ASP A 5 22.22 0.48 -1.06
N ASP A 6 20.97 0.05 -0.90
CA ASP A 6 19.76 0.90 -0.83
C ASP A 6 19.84 1.98 0.28
N GLY A 7 20.82 1.88 1.19
CA GLY A 7 21.08 2.88 2.23
C GLY A 7 21.95 4.08 1.82
N LYS A 8 22.59 4.09 0.64
CA LYS A 8 23.61 5.10 0.30
C LYS A 8 23.04 6.47 -0.08
N TYR A 9 21.78 6.55 -0.53
CA TYR A 9 21.15 7.78 -1.00
C TYR A 9 19.91 8.13 -0.19
N LYS A 10 20.09 8.42 1.11
CA LYS A 10 18.98 8.84 2.00
C LYS A 10 18.31 10.16 1.59
N ASN A 11 18.89 10.89 0.65
CA ASN A 11 18.35 12.16 0.17
C ASN A 11 18.90 12.45 -1.23
N ILE A 12 18.13 12.11 -2.27
CA ILE A 12 18.54 12.29 -3.67
C ILE A 12 18.70 13.78 -3.98
N SER A 13 17.87 14.67 -3.44
CA SER A 13 18.02 16.12 -3.66
C SER A 13 19.35 16.65 -3.14
N GLN A 14 19.81 16.21 -1.96
CA GLN A 14 21.13 16.56 -1.43
C GLN A 14 22.28 16.02 -2.29
N CYS A 15 22.15 14.80 -2.83
CA CYS A 15 23.15 14.25 -3.75
C CYS A 15 23.27 15.05 -5.06
N LEU A 16 22.23 15.80 -5.41
CA LEU A 16 22.14 16.57 -6.65
C LEU A 16 22.42 18.07 -6.48
N ASP A 17 22.51 18.56 -5.24
CA ASP A 17 22.55 20.00 -4.93
C ASP A 17 23.77 20.75 -5.52
N GLY A 18 24.88 20.05 -5.77
CA GLY A 18 26.08 20.60 -6.41
C GLY A 18 26.16 20.44 -7.94
N TYR A 19 25.15 19.83 -8.56
CA TYR A 19 25.26 19.29 -9.92
C TYR A 19 24.14 19.74 -10.87
N TRP A 20 23.20 20.55 -10.39
CA TRP A 20 22.10 21.10 -11.19
C TRP A 20 22.55 21.87 -12.44
N GLU A 21 23.79 22.37 -12.47
CA GLU A 21 24.34 23.19 -13.57
C GLU A 21 25.30 22.42 -14.49
N LYS A 22 25.57 21.13 -14.22
CA LYS A 22 26.46 20.32 -15.05
C LYS A 22 25.68 19.51 -16.09
N PRO A 23 26.20 19.38 -17.32
CA PRO A 23 25.61 18.50 -18.33
C PRO A 23 25.67 17.05 -17.86
N TRP A 24 24.67 16.25 -18.26
CA TRP A 24 24.51 14.83 -17.85
C TRP A 24 25.78 13.98 -18.07
N THR A 25 26.53 14.27 -19.13
CA THR A 25 27.77 13.60 -19.49
C THR A 25 28.90 13.82 -18.48
N GLU A 26 28.86 14.92 -17.73
CA GLU A 26 29.86 15.30 -16.70
C GLU A 26 29.49 14.79 -15.31
N LEU A 27 28.30 14.21 -15.13
CA LEU A 27 27.90 13.60 -13.86
C LEU A 27 28.68 12.29 -13.62
N PRO A 28 29.19 12.07 -12.38
CA PRO A 28 29.68 10.76 -11.96
C PRO A 28 28.65 9.66 -12.21
N GLU A 29 29.13 8.46 -12.52
CA GLU A 29 28.28 7.30 -12.84
C GLU A 29 27.28 6.96 -11.73
N GLU A 30 27.72 7.03 -10.47
CA GLU A 30 26.88 6.85 -9.28
C GLU A 30 25.66 7.80 -9.25
N GLN A 31 25.83 9.04 -9.70
CA GLN A 31 24.76 10.05 -9.74
C GLN A 31 23.83 9.87 -10.94
N ARG A 32 24.36 9.44 -12.09
CA ARG A 32 23.53 9.05 -13.24
C ARG A 32 22.61 7.89 -12.89
N GLN A 33 23.10 6.93 -12.10
CA GLN A 33 22.31 5.82 -11.59
C GLN A 33 21.22 6.27 -10.61
N ALA A 34 21.54 7.16 -9.65
CA ALA A 34 20.54 7.77 -8.77
C ALA A 34 19.44 8.52 -9.55
N TRP A 35 19.82 9.25 -10.60
CA TRP A 35 18.86 9.89 -11.50
C TRP A 35 18.01 8.89 -12.28
N HIS A 36 18.58 7.79 -12.76
CA HIS A 36 17.82 6.73 -13.42
C HIS A 36 16.80 6.09 -12.50
N LEU A 37 17.10 5.97 -11.20
CA LEU A 37 16.14 5.49 -10.20
C LEU A 37 15.02 6.51 -9.97
N ALA A 38 15.36 7.78 -9.79
CA ALA A 38 14.37 8.85 -9.55
C ALA A 38 13.45 9.09 -10.76
N LEU A 39 13.97 8.98 -11.98
CA LEU A 39 13.24 9.23 -13.22
C LEU A 39 12.66 7.96 -13.87
N GLY A 40 13.04 6.77 -13.41
CA GLY A 40 12.66 5.48 -14.00
C GLY A 40 11.17 5.34 -14.33
N PRO A 41 10.23 5.82 -13.49
CA PRO A 41 8.79 5.80 -13.80
C PRO A 41 8.32 6.82 -14.84
N ILE A 42 9.08 7.90 -15.07
CA ILE A 42 8.71 9.06 -15.91
C ILE A 42 9.35 8.95 -17.31
N ARG A 43 10.38 8.11 -17.45
CA ARG A 43 11.13 7.91 -18.69
C ARG A 43 10.30 7.11 -19.70
N GLY A 44 9.51 7.81 -20.51
CA GLY A 44 9.07 7.27 -21.80
C GLY A 44 10.28 6.98 -22.70
N ASP A 45 10.13 6.10 -23.68
CA ASP A 45 11.16 5.70 -24.67
C ASP A 45 11.70 6.86 -25.55
N ASP A 46 11.27 8.10 -25.31
CA ASP A 46 11.52 9.30 -26.12
C ASP A 46 12.91 9.93 -25.92
N ASP A 47 13.78 9.30 -25.12
CA ASP A 47 15.15 9.76 -24.84
C ASP A 47 16.14 9.57 -26.00
N LYS A 48 15.68 9.14 -27.19
CA LYS A 48 16.56 8.98 -28.35
C LYS A 48 17.05 10.30 -28.95
N ASP A 49 16.36 11.40 -28.69
CA ASP A 49 16.64 12.67 -29.36
C ASP A 49 17.41 13.69 -28.51
N GLY A 50 17.81 13.33 -27.29
CA GLY A 50 18.67 14.20 -26.45
C GLY A 50 18.10 15.59 -26.16
N LYS A 51 16.78 15.77 -26.28
CA LYS A 51 16.15 17.06 -25.96
C LYS A 51 16.17 17.30 -24.46
N GLU A 52 17.03 18.24 -24.11
CA GLU A 52 17.38 18.78 -22.80
C GLU A 52 16.19 18.87 -21.83
N TRP A 53 16.23 18.06 -20.78
CA TRP A 53 15.54 18.30 -19.52
C TRP A 53 16.23 19.40 -18.70
N ASP A 54 16.79 20.44 -19.33
CA ASP A 54 17.65 21.43 -18.67
C ASP A 54 16.90 22.55 -17.94
N GLY A 55 15.59 22.37 -17.75
CA GLY A 55 14.84 23.13 -16.76
C GLY A 55 15.26 22.74 -15.34
N ARG A 56 16.10 23.57 -14.70
CA ARG A 56 16.49 23.47 -13.27
C ARG A 56 15.29 23.16 -12.37
N ASP A 57 14.14 23.78 -12.67
CA ASP A 57 12.92 23.65 -11.87
C ASP A 57 12.29 22.26 -11.97
N ALA A 58 12.23 21.65 -13.15
CA ALA A 58 11.65 20.31 -13.33
C ALA A 58 12.50 19.25 -12.61
N LYS A 59 13.82 19.38 -12.71
CA LYS A 59 14.80 18.51 -12.07
C LYS A 59 14.71 18.60 -10.53
N ALA A 60 14.60 19.81 -9.97
CA ALA A 60 14.42 20.03 -8.53
C ALA A 60 13.07 19.50 -8.01
N ILE A 61 11.98 19.73 -8.74
CA ILE A 61 10.64 19.24 -8.37
C ILE A 61 10.60 17.70 -8.36
N ILE A 62 11.21 17.03 -9.34
CA ILE A 62 11.24 15.56 -9.39
C ILE A 62 12.05 14.99 -8.22
N ALA A 63 13.23 15.54 -7.93
CA ALA A 63 14.04 15.10 -6.80
C ALA A 63 13.32 15.35 -5.46
N ALA A 64 12.68 16.51 -5.29
CA ALA A 64 11.90 16.81 -4.10
C ALA A 64 10.69 15.87 -3.93
N ASN A 65 9.99 15.54 -5.02
CA ASN A 65 8.91 14.56 -5.00
C ASN A 65 9.41 13.16 -4.71
N TYR A 66 10.55 12.76 -5.28
CA TYR A 66 11.16 11.47 -4.99
C TYR A 66 11.52 11.38 -3.50
N ASP A 67 12.22 12.39 -2.97
CA ASP A 67 12.60 12.43 -1.56
C ASP A 67 11.37 12.47 -0.64
N ALA A 68 10.31 13.19 -0.99
CA ALA A 68 9.06 13.20 -0.22
C ALA A 68 8.37 11.82 -0.21
N VAL A 69 8.39 11.10 -1.34
CA VAL A 69 7.79 9.76 -1.44
C VAL A 69 8.66 8.68 -0.78
N HIS A 70 9.97 8.90 -0.69
CA HIS A 70 10.93 7.98 -0.09
C HIS A 70 11.43 8.45 1.29
N GLU A 71 10.81 9.51 1.84
CA GLU A 71 11.12 9.97 3.18
C GLU A 71 10.75 8.84 4.16
N PRO A 72 11.66 8.39 5.04
CA PRO A 72 11.40 7.23 5.90
C PRO A 72 10.11 7.36 6.72
N ALA A 73 9.76 8.58 7.14
CA ALA A 73 8.51 8.88 7.84
C ALA A 73 7.28 8.68 6.94
N PHE A 74 7.34 9.12 5.69
CA PHE A 74 6.26 8.91 4.71
C PHE A 74 6.13 7.44 4.32
N THR A 75 7.25 6.76 4.08
CA THR A 75 7.27 5.32 3.81
C THR A 75 6.69 4.52 4.97
N SER A 76 7.04 4.87 6.22
CA SER A 76 6.50 4.22 7.42
C SER A 76 5.00 4.45 7.57
N ALA A 77 4.53 5.70 7.43
CA ALA A 77 3.10 6.01 7.51
C ALA A 77 2.28 5.29 6.43
N ARG A 78 2.81 5.23 5.19
CA ARG A 78 2.18 4.49 4.10
C ARG A 78 2.11 3.00 4.37
N LEU A 79 3.18 2.43 4.90
CA LEU A 79 3.27 1.00 5.23
C LEU A 79 2.32 0.62 6.37
N VAL A 80 2.26 1.45 7.43
CA VAL A 80 1.29 1.29 8.52
C VAL A 80 -0.13 1.34 7.99
N GLY A 81 -0.47 2.39 7.22
CA GLY A 81 -1.80 2.52 6.63
C GLY A 81 -2.18 1.37 5.70
N TRP A 82 -1.22 0.81 4.95
CA TRP A 82 -1.45 -0.36 4.10
C TRP A 82 -1.77 -1.61 4.91
N TYR A 83 -1.01 -1.92 5.96
CA TYR A 83 -1.26 -3.11 6.79
C TYR A 83 -2.49 -2.96 7.68
N ASP A 84 -2.76 -1.76 8.19
CA ASP A 84 -4.01 -1.47 8.89
C ASP A 84 -5.22 -1.68 7.99
N PHE A 85 -5.12 -1.27 6.72
CA PHE A 85 -6.20 -1.47 5.75
C PHE A 85 -6.36 -2.94 5.32
N THR A 86 -5.28 -3.64 5.01
CA THR A 86 -5.35 -4.97 4.36
C THR A 86 -5.54 -6.14 5.32
N ILE A 87 -5.05 -6.04 6.55
CA ILE A 87 -5.09 -7.16 7.52
C ILE A 87 -5.51 -6.70 8.92
N ASP A 88 -5.99 -5.46 9.06
CA ASP A 88 -6.40 -4.86 10.34
C ASP A 88 -5.28 -4.93 11.40
N ALA A 89 -4.04 -4.67 10.98
CA ALA A 89 -2.83 -4.89 11.77
C ALA A 89 -2.92 -4.23 13.15
N LYS A 90 -3.29 -2.95 13.22
CA LYS A 90 -3.48 -2.22 14.49
C LYS A 90 -4.38 -2.99 15.46
N THR A 91 -5.54 -3.45 15.01
CA THR A 91 -6.49 -4.16 15.88
C THR A 91 -5.89 -5.44 16.43
N TRP A 92 -5.24 -6.25 15.58
CA TRP A 92 -4.58 -7.48 16.02
C TRP A 92 -3.42 -7.22 17.00
N PHE A 93 -2.65 -6.16 16.81
CA PHE A 93 -1.58 -5.79 17.76
C PHE A 93 -2.10 -5.26 19.10
N ASP A 94 -3.30 -4.65 19.10
CA ASP A 94 -3.97 -4.16 20.31
C ASP A 94 -4.68 -5.27 21.11
N MET A 95 -4.92 -6.46 20.51
CA MET A 95 -5.56 -7.59 21.21
C MET A 95 -4.66 -8.23 22.27
N GLU A 96 -5.21 -8.39 23.49
CA GLU A 96 -4.52 -9.05 24.61
C GLU A 96 -4.37 -10.56 24.45
N ASN A 97 -5.26 -11.19 23.66
CA ASN A 97 -5.31 -12.64 23.51
C ASN A 97 -5.69 -13.04 22.08
N ILE A 98 -4.72 -13.59 21.36
CA ILE A 98 -4.87 -14.10 20.00
C ILE A 98 -4.68 -15.61 20.02
N LYS A 99 -5.59 -16.34 19.38
CA LYS A 99 -5.51 -17.80 19.33
C LYS A 99 -4.34 -18.24 18.43
N PRO A 100 -3.75 -19.43 18.66
CA PRO A 100 -2.69 -19.98 17.81
C PRO A 100 -3.00 -19.95 16.32
N LYS A 101 -4.24 -20.30 15.94
CA LYS A 101 -4.68 -20.29 14.53
C LYS A 101 -4.63 -18.90 13.92
N GLU A 102 -5.22 -17.92 14.59
CA GLU A 102 -5.25 -16.52 14.15
C GLU A 102 -3.81 -15.97 14.07
N ALA A 103 -2.97 -16.25 15.08
CA ALA A 103 -1.57 -15.85 15.08
C ALA A 103 -0.78 -16.48 13.93
N ALA A 104 -0.97 -17.78 13.64
CA ALA A 104 -0.30 -18.45 12.53
C ALA A 104 -0.73 -17.90 11.16
N MET A 105 -2.02 -17.58 10.98
CA MET A 105 -2.51 -16.90 9.77
C MET A 105 -1.86 -15.53 9.60
N LEU A 106 -1.83 -14.71 10.66
CA LEU A 106 -1.19 -13.40 10.66
C LEU A 106 0.30 -13.49 10.35
N MET A 107 1.03 -14.45 10.94
CA MET A 107 2.45 -14.71 10.60
C MET A 107 2.66 -15.06 9.12
N CYS A 108 1.61 -15.51 8.43
CA CYS A 108 1.60 -15.80 7.01
C CYS A 108 1.02 -14.66 6.13
N GLN A 109 0.77 -13.48 6.70
CA GLN A 109 0.11 -12.35 6.03
C GLN A 109 -1.30 -12.69 5.52
N ILE A 110 -2.02 -13.53 6.24
CA ILE A 110 -3.41 -13.89 5.94
C ILE A 110 -4.27 -13.30 7.05
N SER A 111 -5.26 -12.48 6.68
CA SER A 111 -6.22 -11.94 7.65
C SER A 111 -7.10 -13.08 8.17
N PRO A 112 -7.23 -13.28 9.50
CA PRO A 112 -8.16 -14.25 10.07
C PRO A 112 -9.64 -13.94 9.83
N LEU A 113 -9.95 -12.72 9.35
CA LEU A 113 -11.32 -12.30 9.02
C LEU A 113 -11.73 -12.70 7.60
N ASP A 114 -10.76 -12.99 6.72
CA ASP A 114 -11.06 -13.39 5.36
C ASP A 114 -11.50 -14.86 5.35
N ASP A 115 -12.50 -15.20 4.52
CA ASP A 115 -12.96 -16.57 4.31
C ASP A 115 -12.02 -17.32 3.36
N VAL A 116 -10.75 -17.45 3.77
CA VAL A 116 -9.73 -18.13 2.99
C VAL A 116 -9.08 -19.23 3.81
N ASP A 117 -8.93 -20.40 3.18
CA ASP A 117 -8.27 -21.55 3.79
C ASP A 117 -6.75 -21.40 3.72
N PRO A 118 -6.05 -21.14 4.84
CA PRO A 118 -4.59 -20.96 4.86
C PRO A 118 -3.83 -22.23 4.43
N GLU A 119 -4.49 -23.40 4.37
CA GLU A 119 -3.88 -24.63 3.88
C GLU A 119 -3.81 -24.72 2.34
N LEU A 120 -4.47 -23.80 1.63
CA LEU A 120 -4.57 -23.79 0.17
C LEU A 120 -3.93 -22.56 -0.49
N ILE A 121 -3.59 -21.53 0.28
CA ILE A 121 -3.01 -20.28 -0.24
C ILE A 121 -1.49 -20.40 -0.34
N PHE A 122 -0.95 -19.89 -1.45
CA PHE A 122 0.45 -19.54 -1.57
C PHE A 122 0.52 -18.02 -1.69
N VAL A 123 1.02 -17.33 -0.66
CA VAL A 123 1.35 -15.91 -0.77
C VAL A 123 2.78 -15.79 -1.31
N ASP A 124 3.04 -14.76 -2.11
CA ASP A 124 4.21 -14.61 -3.00
C ASP A 124 5.59 -14.94 -2.36
N ASP A 125 6.53 -15.33 -3.21
CA ASP A 125 7.95 -15.62 -2.89
C ASP A 125 8.23 -16.77 -1.90
N ASP A 126 7.36 -17.79 -1.83
CA ASP A 126 7.55 -19.00 -1.01
C ASP A 126 7.73 -18.68 0.49
N LYS A 127 7.46 -17.44 0.93
CA LYS A 127 7.69 -17.04 2.32
C LYS A 127 6.65 -17.64 3.27
N THR A 128 5.50 -18.06 2.73
CA THR A 128 4.29 -18.40 3.47
C THR A 128 3.52 -19.52 2.76
N SER A 129 4.19 -20.65 2.54
CA SER A 129 3.54 -21.86 2.03
C SER A 129 2.62 -22.50 3.08
N PRO A 130 1.63 -23.31 2.66
CA PRO A 130 0.77 -24.07 3.59
C PRO A 130 1.54 -24.88 4.63
N ASP A 131 2.70 -25.42 4.26
CA ASP A 131 3.54 -26.20 5.18
C ASP A 131 4.13 -25.33 6.29
N ARG A 132 4.46 -24.07 6.01
CA ARG A 132 4.93 -23.12 7.03
C ARG A 132 3.81 -22.73 7.97
N TYR A 133 2.61 -22.48 7.45
CA TYR A 133 1.43 -22.24 8.27
C TYR A 133 1.16 -23.42 9.22
N ARG A 134 1.14 -24.66 8.72
CA ARG A 134 0.95 -25.87 9.54
C ARG A 134 2.02 -26.01 10.62
N LEU A 135 3.28 -25.71 10.29
CA LEU A 135 4.38 -25.76 11.25
C LEU A 135 4.24 -24.71 12.36
N LEU A 136 3.95 -23.45 12.00
CA LEU A 136 3.69 -22.36 12.95
C LEU A 136 2.53 -22.71 13.87
N LEU A 137 1.39 -23.14 13.30
CA LEU A 137 0.21 -23.53 14.05
C LEU A 137 0.53 -24.62 15.07
N ARG A 138 1.20 -25.70 14.64
CA ARG A 138 1.54 -26.80 15.52
C ARG A 138 2.44 -26.36 16.68
N VAL A 139 3.42 -25.49 16.43
CA VAL A 139 4.29 -24.97 17.50
C VAL A 139 3.52 -24.05 18.46
N PHE A 140 2.61 -23.23 17.94
CA PHE A 140 1.80 -22.34 18.78
C PHE A 140 0.79 -23.11 19.63
N GLU A 141 0.16 -24.16 19.09
CA GLU A 141 -0.72 -25.06 19.84
C GLU A 141 0.03 -25.82 20.94
N ASP A 142 1.25 -26.29 20.67
CA ASP A 142 2.09 -26.98 21.67
C ASP A 142 2.45 -26.05 22.87
N LYS A 143 2.53 -24.74 22.60
CA LYS A 143 2.76 -23.70 23.61
C LYS A 143 1.52 -23.32 24.42
N LEU A 144 0.32 -23.71 24.00
CA LEU A 144 -0.86 -23.73 24.88
C LEU A 144 -0.79 -24.91 25.85
N SER A 145 0.29 -25.00 26.63
CA SER A 145 0.36 -25.93 27.74
C SER A 145 -0.59 -25.48 28.86
N VAL A 146 -1.12 -26.43 29.63
CA VAL A 146 -2.13 -26.17 30.67
C VAL A 146 -1.50 -25.51 31.91
N PRO A 147 -2.01 -24.36 32.40
CA PRO A 147 -3.16 -23.59 31.91
C PRO A 147 -2.80 -22.62 30.76
N PRO A 148 -3.73 -22.38 29.80
CA PRO A 148 -3.49 -21.48 28.69
C PRO A 148 -3.37 -20.03 29.19
N GLU A 149 -2.19 -19.45 28.97
CA GLU A 149 -1.98 -18.01 29.16
C GLU A 149 -2.46 -17.24 27.92
N PRO A 150 -3.18 -16.11 28.09
CA PRO A 150 -3.47 -15.23 26.97
C PRO A 150 -2.17 -14.72 26.36
N ARG A 151 -2.09 -14.71 25.02
CA ARG A 151 -0.89 -14.27 24.30
C ARG A 151 -1.21 -13.23 23.22
N THR A 152 -0.42 -12.17 23.19
CA THR A 152 -0.48 -11.12 22.16
C THR A 152 0.26 -11.53 20.90
N LEU A 153 0.04 -10.82 19.78
CA LEU A 153 0.76 -11.08 18.52
C LEU A 153 2.28 -10.94 18.69
N LYS A 154 2.72 -9.96 19.49
CA LYS A 154 4.15 -9.74 19.80
C LYS A 154 4.77 -10.94 20.52
N GLN A 155 4.04 -11.56 21.43
CA GLN A 155 4.52 -12.77 22.13
C GLN A 155 4.58 -13.98 21.18
N TRP A 156 3.61 -14.14 20.28
CA TRP A 156 3.66 -15.19 19.25
C TRP A 156 4.84 -15.00 18.30
N ARG A 157 5.15 -13.75 17.92
CA ARG A 157 6.35 -13.40 17.14
C ARG A 157 7.62 -13.83 17.86
N SER A 158 7.78 -13.48 19.14
CA SER A 158 8.96 -13.87 19.94
C SER A 158 9.11 -15.40 20.00
N ILE A 159 8.02 -16.14 20.19
CA ILE A 159 8.04 -17.61 20.16
C ILE A 159 8.51 -18.14 18.80
N ALA A 160 8.04 -17.56 17.69
CA ALA A 160 8.47 -17.95 16.36
C ALA A 160 9.97 -17.69 16.16
N GLN A 161 10.47 -16.52 16.58
CA GLN A 161 11.89 -16.15 16.52
C GLN A 161 12.77 -17.07 17.37
N GLU A 162 12.40 -17.33 18.63
CA GLU A 162 13.11 -18.23 19.54
C GLU A 162 13.24 -19.65 18.99
N ARG A 163 12.22 -20.11 18.24
CA ARG A 163 12.19 -21.43 17.61
C ARG A 163 12.81 -21.44 16.20
N GLY A 164 13.31 -20.30 15.71
CA GLY A 164 13.87 -20.18 14.36
C GLY A 164 12.85 -20.46 13.25
N LEU A 165 11.55 -20.24 13.54
CA LEU A 165 10.49 -20.39 12.56
C LEU A 165 10.50 -19.20 11.61
N ARG A 166 10.35 -19.48 10.31
CA ARG A 166 10.19 -18.44 9.29
C ARG A 166 8.74 -17.97 9.27
N TYR A 167 8.55 -16.66 9.26
CA TYR A 167 7.27 -15.98 9.06
C TYR A 167 7.46 -14.81 8.08
N HIS A 168 6.37 -14.19 7.66
CA HIS A 168 6.40 -13.09 6.69
C HIS A 168 6.95 -11.80 7.32
N SER A 169 7.76 -11.03 6.58
CA SER A 169 8.45 -9.84 7.10
C SER A 169 7.54 -8.68 7.47
N TRP A 170 6.26 -8.69 7.03
CA TRP A 170 5.31 -7.61 7.29
C TRP A 170 5.19 -7.24 8.77
N ILE A 171 5.26 -8.22 9.67
CA ILE A 171 5.16 -7.99 11.13
C ILE A 171 6.33 -7.14 11.61
N ASP A 172 7.53 -7.46 11.14
CA ASP A 172 8.76 -6.74 11.50
C ASP A 172 8.77 -5.34 10.88
N GLU A 173 8.37 -5.25 9.60
CA GLU A 173 8.24 -3.99 8.88
C GLU A 173 7.21 -3.05 9.54
N TYR A 174 6.07 -3.61 9.96
CA TYR A 174 5.02 -2.86 10.66
C TYR A 174 5.50 -2.37 12.02
N LEU A 175 6.08 -3.25 12.85
CA LEU A 175 6.63 -2.88 14.16
C LEU A 175 7.70 -1.79 14.04
N GLN A 176 8.59 -1.92 13.06
CA GLN A 176 9.60 -0.90 12.77
C GLN A 176 8.96 0.43 12.36
N ALA A 177 7.93 0.41 11.50
CA ALA A 177 7.27 1.61 11.02
C ALA A 177 6.47 2.37 12.11
N ILE A 178 5.92 1.66 13.11
CA ILE A 178 5.31 2.29 14.28
C ILE A 178 6.33 2.69 15.37
N GLY A 179 7.63 2.48 15.12
CA GLY A 179 8.72 2.87 16.02
C GLY A 179 8.92 1.91 17.20
N ILE A 180 8.42 0.67 17.12
CA ILE A 180 8.66 -0.37 18.12
C ILE A 180 9.82 -1.25 17.63
N THR A 181 11.03 -0.93 18.05
CA THR A 181 12.21 -1.76 17.80
C THR A 181 12.46 -2.72 18.97
N ASP A 182 13.01 -3.90 18.68
CA ASP A 182 13.26 -4.99 19.66
C ASP A 182 14.30 -4.66 20.75
N ASP A 183 14.80 -3.43 20.81
CA ASP A 183 15.78 -2.98 21.83
C ASP A 183 15.21 -2.93 23.26
N THR A 184 13.95 -3.32 23.45
CA THR A 184 13.28 -3.35 24.76
C THR A 184 12.97 -4.78 25.23
N ALA A 185 13.87 -5.74 24.96
CA ALA A 185 13.83 -7.09 25.52
C ALA A 185 14.56 -7.15 26.88
N SER A 186 14.13 -6.34 27.85
CA SER A 186 14.38 -6.58 29.28
C SER A 186 13.47 -5.68 30.09
N ASP A 187 12.81 -6.27 31.08
CA ASP A 187 11.76 -5.71 31.92
C ASP A 187 10.42 -5.47 31.23
N LEU A 188 9.46 -6.35 31.55
CA LEU A 188 8.28 -5.91 32.28
C LEU A 188 7.55 -7.14 32.88
N THR A 189 7.75 -7.33 34.17
CA THR A 189 6.67 -7.76 35.08
C THR A 189 6.19 -6.53 35.85
N ALA A 190 4.89 -6.46 36.08
CA ALA A 190 4.17 -5.63 37.06
C ALA A 190 3.54 -4.27 36.62
N THR A 191 2.20 -4.31 36.56
CA THR A 191 1.26 -3.49 37.37
C THR A 191 0.82 -2.09 36.89
N THR A 192 -0.46 -2.05 36.55
CA THR A 192 -1.51 -1.00 36.66
C THR A 192 -1.19 0.24 37.52
N GLU A 193 -1.42 1.46 37.00
CA GLU A 193 -2.21 2.55 37.64
C GLU A 193 -2.29 3.85 36.77
N ALA A 194 -3.53 4.29 36.53
CA ALA A 194 -4.13 5.62 36.22
C ALA A 194 -3.45 6.74 35.38
N ALA A 195 -4.29 7.33 34.51
CA ALA A 195 -4.11 8.47 33.59
C ALA A 195 -3.84 9.85 34.23
N PRO A 196 -3.50 10.93 33.47
CA PRO A 196 -4.54 11.70 32.77
C PRO A 196 -4.15 12.31 31.39
N GLU A 197 -5.20 12.80 30.74
CA GLU A 197 -5.33 13.37 29.38
C GLU A 197 -4.54 14.66 29.10
N LEU A 198 -4.12 14.84 27.85
CA LEU A 198 -3.97 16.18 27.26
C LEU A 198 -4.26 16.16 25.76
N GLY A 199 -5.25 16.97 25.34
CA GLY A 199 -5.73 17.05 23.98
C GLY A 199 -4.84 17.88 23.05
N THR A 200 -4.82 17.49 21.78
CA THR A 200 -4.46 18.37 20.67
C THR A 200 -5.46 18.19 19.54
N LYS A 201 -6.04 19.32 19.16
CA LYS A 201 -7.05 19.52 18.13
C LYS A 201 -6.34 19.93 16.84
N THR A 202 -6.34 19.08 15.80
CA THR A 202 -5.95 19.47 14.44
C THR A 202 -6.89 18.81 13.42
N LEU A 203 -7.48 19.65 12.57
CA LEU A 203 -8.50 19.32 11.58
C LEU A 203 -7.94 18.57 10.36
N ASN A 204 -8.65 17.49 10.01
CA ASN A 204 -9.14 17.09 8.68
C ASN A 204 -8.16 16.82 7.52
N SER A 205 -7.67 15.58 7.49
CA SER A 205 -7.42 14.77 6.27
C SER A 205 -8.11 13.39 6.32
N SER A 206 -8.78 13.05 7.43
CA SER A 206 -9.29 11.72 7.78
C SER A 206 -10.71 11.44 7.29
N LYS A 207 -11.09 11.82 6.06
CA LYS A 207 -12.50 11.68 5.64
C LYS A 207 -12.78 10.98 4.32
N ILE A 208 -11.81 10.23 3.79
CA ILE A 208 -12.04 9.42 2.58
C ILE A 208 -11.73 7.93 2.81
N ALA A 209 -10.83 7.57 3.73
CA ALA A 209 -10.47 6.17 3.98
C ALA A 209 -11.41 5.42 4.94
N ASP A 210 -12.20 6.11 5.75
CA ASP A 210 -13.06 5.50 6.80
C ASP A 210 -14.53 5.23 6.36
N ILE A 211 -14.86 5.31 5.07
CA ILE A 211 -16.28 5.31 4.63
C ILE A 211 -16.68 4.05 3.84
N VAL A 212 -15.78 3.12 3.54
CA VAL A 212 -16.09 2.14 2.49
C VAL A 212 -15.93 0.71 3.00
N ASP A 213 -17.08 0.10 3.28
CA ASP A 213 -17.26 -1.34 3.36
C ASP A 213 -16.99 -1.94 1.96
N ASP A 214 -16.06 -2.89 1.85
CA ASP A 214 -15.72 -3.56 0.58
C ASP A 214 -16.97 -4.19 -0.08
N GLU A 215 -17.98 -4.55 0.71
CA GLU A 215 -19.25 -5.06 0.20
C GLU A 215 -20.11 -3.96 -0.45
N GLN A 216 -20.08 -2.74 0.09
CA GLN A 216 -20.76 -1.59 -0.50
C GLN A 216 -20.12 -1.16 -1.83
N ASP A 217 -18.80 -1.18 -1.92
CA ASP A 217 -18.11 -0.84 -3.17
C ASP A 217 -18.33 -1.88 -4.27
N LYS A 218 -18.39 -3.15 -3.88
CA LYS A 218 -18.72 -4.24 -4.79
C LYS A 218 -20.15 -4.13 -5.31
N THR A 219 -21.12 -3.87 -4.43
CA THR A 219 -22.52 -3.66 -4.83
C THR A 219 -22.69 -2.44 -5.73
N LEU A 220 -22.01 -1.34 -5.43
CA LEU A 220 -22.00 -0.15 -6.30
C LEU A 220 -21.34 -0.43 -7.65
N ALA A 221 -20.22 -1.15 -7.69
CA ALA A 221 -19.55 -1.51 -8.93
C ALA A 221 -20.46 -2.36 -9.84
N ASP A 222 -21.25 -3.27 -9.28
CA ASP A 222 -22.16 -4.14 -10.03
C ASP A 222 -23.32 -3.39 -10.71
N LEU A 223 -23.65 -2.17 -10.25
CA LEU A 223 -24.63 -1.30 -10.90
C LEU A 223 -24.18 -0.75 -12.26
N PHE A 224 -22.87 -0.76 -12.55
CA PHE A 224 -22.32 -0.14 -13.76
C PHE A 224 -21.95 -1.16 -14.84
N ASP A 225 -22.34 -0.87 -16.07
CA ASP A 225 -21.86 -1.59 -17.24
C ASP A 225 -20.38 -1.28 -17.52
N PRO A 226 -19.57 -2.28 -17.92
CA PRO A 226 -18.23 -2.03 -18.42
C PRO A 226 -18.26 -1.14 -19.67
N VAL A 227 -17.46 -0.07 -19.66
CA VAL A 227 -17.34 0.91 -20.75
C VAL A 227 -15.94 0.92 -21.36
N THR A 228 -15.81 1.46 -22.57
CA THR A 228 -14.49 1.61 -23.22
C THR A 228 -13.70 2.77 -22.62
N LYS A 229 -12.39 2.79 -22.87
CA LYS A 229 -11.52 3.89 -22.45
C LYS A 229 -11.91 5.25 -23.04
N GLU A 230 -12.50 5.27 -24.25
CA GLU A 230 -13.01 6.50 -24.87
C GLU A 230 -14.24 7.02 -24.13
N SER A 231 -15.07 6.14 -23.58
CA SER A 231 -16.17 6.53 -22.70
C SER A 231 -15.66 7.00 -21.34
N LEU A 232 -14.62 6.36 -20.77
CA LEU A 232 -13.98 6.84 -19.55
C LEU A 232 -13.38 8.23 -19.73
N GLU A 233 -12.73 8.52 -20.86
CA GLU A 233 -12.20 9.86 -21.16
C GLU A 233 -13.31 10.92 -21.23
N LYS A 234 -14.51 10.56 -21.68
CA LYS A 234 -15.67 11.48 -21.68
C LYS A 234 -16.24 11.69 -20.29
N MET A 235 -16.28 10.64 -19.46
CA MET A 235 -16.78 10.71 -18.08
C MET A 235 -15.78 11.43 -17.17
N PHE A 236 -14.50 11.08 -17.28
CA PHE A 236 -13.39 11.55 -16.47
C PHE A 236 -12.27 12.11 -17.37
N PRO A 237 -12.45 13.31 -17.96
CA PRO A 237 -11.45 13.95 -18.81
C PRO A 237 -10.03 13.95 -18.22
N ALA A 238 -9.09 13.37 -18.97
CA ALA A 238 -7.71 13.18 -18.57
C ALA A 238 -6.72 13.60 -19.67
N ASN A 239 -7.17 14.39 -20.66
CA ASN A 239 -6.38 14.84 -21.81
C ASN A 239 -5.76 13.67 -22.61
N GLY A 240 -6.51 12.57 -22.79
CA GLY A 240 -6.10 11.39 -23.55
C GLY A 240 -5.25 10.38 -22.77
N LYS A 241 -4.95 10.65 -21.50
CA LYS A 241 -4.13 9.76 -20.65
C LYS A 241 -4.75 8.38 -20.41
N TRP A 242 -6.08 8.24 -20.55
CA TRP A 242 -6.75 6.95 -20.40
C TRP A 242 -6.23 5.87 -21.36
N THR A 243 -5.69 6.24 -22.53
CA THR A 243 -5.06 5.27 -23.43
C THR A 243 -3.80 4.66 -22.82
N THR A 244 -2.86 5.51 -22.39
CA THR A 244 -1.63 5.06 -21.74
C THR A 244 -1.91 4.31 -20.45
N TRP A 245 -2.85 4.80 -19.63
CA TRP A 245 -3.22 4.13 -18.38
C TRP A 245 -3.84 2.75 -18.61
N ALA A 246 -4.70 2.60 -19.63
CA ALA A 246 -5.30 1.32 -19.97
C ALA A 246 -4.28 0.31 -20.52
N GLU A 247 -3.25 0.77 -21.25
CA GLU A 247 -2.17 -0.07 -21.76
C GLU A 247 -1.28 -0.59 -20.63
N HIS A 248 -1.01 0.26 -19.64
CA HIS A 248 -0.20 -0.06 -18.45
C HIS A 248 -1.04 -0.45 -17.22
N ALA A 249 -2.28 -0.92 -17.42
CA ALA A 249 -3.24 -1.14 -16.33
C ALA A 249 -2.72 -2.06 -15.21
N ARG A 250 -1.94 -3.09 -15.55
CA ARG A 250 -1.35 -4.02 -14.56
C ARG A 250 -0.29 -3.33 -13.70
N ALA A 251 0.52 -2.47 -14.28
CA ALA A 251 1.61 -1.80 -13.57
C ALA A 251 1.13 -0.63 -12.70
N ASN A 252 -0.04 -0.08 -13.00
CA ASN A 252 -0.50 1.19 -12.42
C ASN A 252 -1.73 1.03 -11.49
N GLY A 253 -2.19 -0.20 -11.26
CA GLY A 253 -3.33 -0.55 -10.41
C GLY A 253 -4.71 -0.48 -11.08
N LEU A 254 -4.83 0.05 -12.30
CA LEU A 254 -6.12 0.16 -13.02
C LEU A 254 -6.69 -1.21 -13.44
N ILE A 255 -5.90 -2.28 -13.32
CA ILE A 255 -6.31 -3.64 -13.68
C ILE A 255 -7.56 -4.10 -12.91
N GLU A 256 -7.75 -3.65 -11.67
CA GLU A 256 -8.94 -3.98 -10.85
C GLU A 256 -10.24 -3.45 -11.47
N ALA A 257 -10.16 -2.30 -12.14
CA ALA A 257 -11.31 -1.76 -12.88
C ALA A 257 -11.59 -2.53 -14.18
N ARG A 258 -10.67 -3.36 -14.69
CA ARG A 258 -10.79 -3.99 -16.00
C ARG A 258 -11.61 -5.27 -15.96
N LYS A 259 -12.87 -5.19 -16.40
CA LYS A 259 -13.77 -6.37 -16.45
C LYS A 259 -13.58 -7.24 -17.70
N GLN A 260 -13.18 -6.66 -18.84
CA GLN A 260 -12.93 -7.41 -20.08
C GLN A 260 -11.78 -6.81 -20.91
N ARG A 261 -11.47 -7.43 -22.06
CA ARG A 261 -10.47 -6.89 -22.99
C ARG A 261 -10.95 -5.53 -23.52
N ARG A 262 -10.34 -4.45 -23.01
CA ARG A 262 -10.60 -3.03 -23.36
C ARG A 262 -11.85 -2.41 -22.71
N LEU A 263 -12.51 -3.11 -21.80
CA LEU A 263 -13.66 -2.59 -21.05
C LEU A 263 -13.33 -2.50 -19.56
N PHE A 264 -13.78 -1.40 -18.96
CA PHE A 264 -13.51 -1.02 -17.58
C PHE A 264 -14.81 -0.67 -16.87
N ASN A 265 -14.92 -1.03 -15.60
CA ASN A 265 -16.01 -0.63 -14.74
C ASN A 265 -15.87 0.88 -14.42
N PRO A 266 -16.87 1.72 -14.75
CA PRO A 266 -16.82 3.16 -14.51
C PRO A 266 -16.60 3.55 -13.04
N TYR A 267 -17.19 2.82 -12.09
CA TYR A 267 -17.10 3.12 -10.66
C TYR A 267 -15.68 2.92 -10.15
N LEU A 268 -15.13 1.72 -10.37
CA LEU A 268 -13.76 1.39 -9.97
C LEU A 268 -12.73 2.28 -10.67
N ALA A 269 -12.97 2.61 -11.95
CA ALA A 269 -12.14 3.55 -12.68
C ALA A 269 -12.18 4.96 -12.08
N ALA A 270 -13.33 5.42 -11.59
CA ALA A 270 -13.47 6.73 -10.92
C ALA A 270 -12.73 6.78 -9.58
N LEU A 271 -12.79 5.72 -8.78
CA LEU A 271 -12.05 5.62 -7.52
C LEU A 271 -10.54 5.65 -7.77
N TRP A 272 -10.06 4.84 -8.71
CA TRP A 272 -8.66 4.87 -9.14
C TRP A 272 -8.24 6.25 -9.67
N PHE A 273 -9.13 6.92 -10.41
CA PHE A 273 -8.89 8.26 -10.96
C PHE A 273 -8.77 9.32 -9.84
N LEU A 274 -9.57 9.23 -8.79
CA LEU A 274 -9.47 10.11 -7.61
C LEU A 274 -8.18 9.85 -6.82
N GLN A 275 -7.78 8.59 -6.65
CA GLN A 275 -6.53 8.23 -5.98
C GLN A 275 -5.29 8.80 -6.69
N ARG A 276 -5.39 9.06 -8.00
CA ARG A 276 -4.32 9.70 -8.78
C ARG A 276 -4.16 11.20 -8.51
N GLY A 277 -5.09 11.83 -7.79
CA GLY A 277 -5.01 13.25 -7.46
C GLY A 277 -5.10 14.15 -8.70
N VAL A 278 -6.00 13.83 -9.64
CA VAL A 278 -6.22 14.70 -10.81
C VAL A 278 -6.86 16.01 -10.36
N ASP A 279 -6.22 17.13 -10.71
CA ASP A 279 -6.67 18.48 -10.34
C ASP A 279 -8.13 18.73 -10.72
N ASP A 280 -8.86 19.50 -9.90
CA ASP A 280 -10.27 19.87 -10.05
C ASP A 280 -11.28 18.71 -10.01
N TRP A 281 -10.88 17.53 -9.53
CA TRP A 281 -11.79 16.41 -9.27
C TRP A 281 -11.88 16.07 -7.79
N ASP A 282 -13.12 16.00 -7.31
CA ASP A 282 -13.46 15.50 -5.98
C ASP A 282 -14.48 14.35 -6.09
N LEU A 283 -14.70 13.67 -4.96
CA LEU A 283 -15.63 12.55 -4.89
C LEU A 283 -17.06 12.96 -5.27
N ALA A 284 -17.49 14.18 -4.92
CA ALA A 284 -18.82 14.67 -5.22
C ALA A 284 -19.04 14.82 -6.73
N ARG A 285 -18.06 15.37 -7.46
CA ARG A 285 -18.09 15.51 -8.91
C ARG A 285 -18.04 14.15 -9.61
N CYS A 286 -17.21 13.23 -9.15
CA CYS A 286 -17.19 11.86 -9.64
C CYS A 286 -18.57 11.19 -9.49
N ASN A 287 -19.17 11.28 -8.31
CA ASN A 287 -20.49 10.71 -8.04
C ASN A 287 -21.59 11.33 -8.92
N GLN A 288 -21.54 12.64 -9.20
CA GLN A 288 -22.48 13.28 -10.13
C GLN A 288 -22.33 12.75 -11.57
N VAL A 289 -21.09 12.53 -12.03
CA VAL A 289 -20.83 11.97 -13.36
C VAL A 289 -21.33 10.52 -13.42
N LEU A 290 -21.01 9.72 -12.41
CA LEU A 290 -21.46 8.33 -12.31
C LEU A 290 -22.99 8.25 -12.30
N ALA A 291 -23.66 9.07 -11.49
CA ALA A 291 -25.12 9.09 -11.41
C ALA A 291 -25.79 9.44 -12.75
N LYS A 292 -25.21 10.37 -13.51
CA LYS A 292 -25.72 10.74 -14.86
C LYS A 292 -25.54 9.62 -15.88
N ASN A 293 -24.55 8.75 -15.68
CA ASN A 293 -24.20 7.66 -16.60
C ASN A 293 -24.65 6.27 -16.12
N LEU A 294 -25.51 6.20 -15.09
CA LEU A 294 -26.13 4.94 -14.67
C LEU A 294 -26.93 4.32 -15.83
N PRO A 295 -26.72 3.02 -16.13
CA PRO A 295 -27.52 2.32 -17.12
C PRO A 295 -28.98 2.24 -16.65
N GLU A 296 -29.90 2.16 -17.60
CA GLU A 296 -31.34 2.26 -17.34
C GLU A 296 -31.83 1.14 -16.39
N ARG A 297 -31.26 -0.07 -16.52
CA ARG A 297 -31.56 -1.20 -15.61
C ARG A 297 -31.27 -0.90 -14.12
N SER A 298 -30.34 0.01 -13.84
CA SER A 298 -29.93 0.36 -12.48
C SER A 298 -30.75 1.53 -11.94
N LYS A 299 -31.65 2.11 -12.76
CA LYS A 299 -32.60 3.15 -12.35
C LYS A 299 -33.96 2.57 -11.97
N ASP A 300 -34.26 1.34 -12.40
CA ASP A 300 -35.51 0.66 -12.08
C ASP A 300 -35.59 0.32 -10.59
N GLU A 301 -36.78 0.48 -10.00
CA GLU A 301 -37.04 0.33 -8.55
C GLU A 301 -36.65 -1.03 -7.97
N ALA A 302 -36.38 -2.04 -8.80
CA ALA A 302 -35.90 -3.35 -8.39
C ALA A 302 -34.46 -3.36 -7.82
N TYR A 303 -33.69 -2.27 -7.99
CA TYR A 303 -32.32 -2.11 -7.47
C TYR A 303 -32.20 -0.97 -6.44
N LYS A 304 -33.31 -0.43 -5.93
CA LYS A 304 -33.32 0.57 -4.84
C LYS A 304 -33.33 -0.06 -3.46
#